data_AF-A0A7J9HMX2-F1
#
_entry.id   AF-A0A7J9HMX2-F1
#
_cell.length_a   1.000
_cell.length_b   1.000
_cell.length_c   1.000
_cell.angle_alpha   90.00
_cell.angle_beta   90.00
_cell.angle_gamma   90.00
#
_symmetry.space_group_name_H-M   'P 1'
#
loop_
_entity.id
_entity.type
_entity.pdbx_description
1 polymer ?
#
loop_
_entity_poly.entity_id
_entity_poly.type
_entity_poly.pdbx_seq_one_letter_code
_entity_poly.pdbx_strand_id
1 'polypeptide(L)'
;MYVKVAICLTFASLLLISCSIYVGTIDAKSYFFPLLQPPPLRLSLCATDRPLRVYMYDLPRKFNAGMMDRGTSQVAAPATVENFPSWPKTSGLKRQHSVEYWLMASLLYDEEEGSEAIRVSDPEMADTFFVPFFSSLSFNKNGHVKTDAEADADRQLQ
;
A
#
# COMPACT_ATOMS: atom_id res chain seq x y z
N MET A 1 -48.27 -24.77 -13.16
CA MET A 1 -46.87 -24.80 -12.68
C MET A 1 -45.90 -24.20 -13.70
N TYR A 2 -45.98 -24.60 -14.97
CA TYR A 2 -45.09 -24.13 -16.06
C TYR A 2 -45.12 -22.62 -16.35
N VAL A 3 -46.27 -21.96 -16.18
CA VAL A 3 -46.40 -20.50 -16.44
C VAL A 3 -45.52 -19.66 -15.51
N LYS A 4 -45.46 -20.00 -14.22
CA LYS A 4 -44.60 -19.30 -13.25
C LYS A 4 -43.12 -19.52 -13.56
N VAL A 5 -42.75 -20.74 -13.96
CA VAL A 5 -41.37 -21.08 -14.36
C VAL A 5 -40.97 -20.30 -15.61
N ALA A 6 -41.87 -20.20 -16.60
CA ALA A 6 -41.63 -19.42 -17.81
C ALA A 6 -41.41 -17.92 -17.51
N ILE A 7 -42.23 -17.33 -16.62
CA ILE A 7 -42.08 -15.92 -16.21
C ILE A 7 -40.76 -15.70 -15.45
N CYS A 8 -40.35 -16.62 -14.57
CA CYS A 8 -39.07 -16.51 -13.88
C CYS A 8 -37.89 -16.59 -14.85
N LEU A 9 -37.95 -17.47 -15.85
CA LEU A 9 -36.90 -17.63 -16.84
C LEU A 9 -36.78 -16.41 -17.76
N THR A 10 -37.89 -15.78 -18.14
CA THR A 10 -37.86 -14.54 -18.93
C THR A 10 -37.30 -13.37 -18.15
N PHE A 11 -37.61 -13.25 -16.85
CA PHE A 11 -37.03 -12.20 -16.02
C PHE A 11 -35.52 -12.42 -15.78
N ALA A 12 -35.11 -13.67 -15.55
CA ALA A 12 -33.70 -14.02 -15.39
C ALA A 12 -32.90 -13.75 -16.67
N SER A 13 -33.44 -14.08 -17.84
CA SER A 13 -32.75 -13.80 -19.12
C SER A 13 -32.64 -12.30 -19.38
N LEU A 14 -33.69 -11.52 -19.12
CA LEU A 14 -33.64 -10.05 -19.23
C LEU A 14 -32.60 -9.43 -18.28
N LEU A 15 -32.51 -9.90 -17.04
CA LEU A 15 -31.48 -9.47 -16.10
C LEU A 15 -30.08 -9.83 -16.57
N LEU A 16 -29.86 -11.05 -17.05
CA LEU A 16 -28.55 -11.48 -17.56
C LEU A 16 -28.12 -10.69 -18.80
N ILE A 17 -29.05 -10.42 -19.71
CA ILE A 17 -28.79 -9.59 -20.91
C ILE A 17 -28.46 -8.15 -20.49
N SER A 18 -29.26 -7.56 -19.59
CA SER A 18 -29.00 -6.21 -19.08
C SER A 18 -27.65 -6.11 -18.36
N CYS A 19 -27.32 -7.07 -17.48
CA CYS A 19 -26.02 -7.14 -16.82
C CYS A 19 -24.89 -7.31 -17.82
N SER A 20 -25.07 -8.11 -18.89
CA SER A 20 -24.04 -8.32 -19.91
C SER A 20 -23.80 -7.06 -20.74
N ILE A 21 -24.84 -6.30 -21.05
CA ILE A 21 -24.72 -4.99 -21.73
C ILE A 21 -24.07 -3.97 -20.79
N TYR A 22 -24.48 -3.92 -19.52
CA TYR A 22 -23.89 -3.01 -18.53
C TYR A 22 -22.40 -3.33 -18.30
N VAL A 23 -22.05 -4.60 -18.10
CA VAL A 23 -20.66 -5.04 -17.92
C VAL A 23 -19.85 -4.92 -19.22
N GLY A 24 -20.46 -5.11 -20.39
CA GLY A 24 -19.79 -4.95 -21.69
C GLY A 24 -19.61 -3.49 -22.13
N THR A 25 -20.41 -2.57 -21.61
CA THR A 25 -20.25 -1.11 -21.81
C THR A 25 -19.32 -0.49 -20.78
N ILE A 26 -19.20 -1.11 -19.60
CA ILE A 26 -18.11 -0.83 -18.69
C ILE A 26 -16.85 -1.43 -19.31
N ASP A 27 -16.01 -0.56 -19.88
CA ASP A 27 -14.63 -0.91 -20.16
C ASP A 27 -13.89 -1.09 -18.82
N ALA A 28 -14.13 -2.20 -18.12
CA ALA A 28 -13.48 -2.52 -16.85
C ALA A 28 -11.96 -2.55 -17.02
N LYS A 29 -11.48 -2.69 -18.26
CA LYS A 29 -10.07 -2.65 -18.60
C LYS A 29 -9.49 -1.25 -18.45
N SER A 30 -10.18 -0.17 -18.84
CA SER A 30 -9.69 1.19 -18.60
C SER A 30 -9.76 1.62 -17.13
N TYR A 31 -10.70 1.07 -16.35
CA TYR A 31 -10.81 1.38 -14.92
C TYR A 31 -9.82 0.60 -14.04
N PHE A 32 -9.51 -0.66 -14.35
CA PHE A 32 -8.58 -1.50 -13.57
C PHE A 32 -7.15 -1.54 -14.13
N PHE A 33 -6.94 -1.25 -15.40
CA PHE A 33 -5.61 -1.27 -16.04
C PHE A 33 -5.09 0.09 -16.56
N PRO A 34 -5.14 1.21 -15.80
CA PRO A 34 -4.29 2.36 -16.12
C PRO A 34 -2.79 2.02 -16.10
N LEU A 35 -2.40 0.93 -15.41
CA LEU A 35 -1.01 0.51 -15.20
C LEU A 35 -0.45 -0.44 -16.27
N LEU A 36 -1.27 -0.96 -17.19
CA LEU A 36 -0.84 -1.95 -18.20
C LEU A 36 -0.85 -1.43 -19.63
N GLN A 37 -1.34 -0.20 -19.86
CA GLN A 37 -0.95 0.55 -21.05
C GLN A 37 0.37 1.26 -20.71
N PRO A 38 1.50 0.91 -21.34
CA PRO A 38 2.61 1.84 -21.34
C PRO A 38 2.07 3.13 -21.97
N PRO A 39 2.11 4.28 -21.28
CA PRO A 39 1.84 5.53 -21.96
C PRO A 39 2.75 5.60 -23.20
N PRO A 40 2.34 6.23 -24.33
CA PRO A 40 3.34 6.64 -25.31
C PRO A 40 4.42 7.36 -24.50
N LEU A 41 5.70 7.01 -24.68
CA LEU A 41 6.85 7.58 -23.96
C LEU A 41 6.74 9.12 -23.93
N ARG A 42 5.94 9.63 -23.02
CA ARG A 42 5.98 10.99 -22.56
C ARG A 42 7.02 10.86 -21.49
N LEU A 43 8.27 11.05 -21.90
CA LEU A 43 9.29 11.53 -20.98
C LEU A 43 8.57 12.58 -20.16
N SER A 44 8.35 12.29 -18.87
CA SER A 44 7.79 13.27 -17.97
C SER A 44 8.63 14.51 -18.18
N LEU A 45 8.01 15.67 -18.42
CA LEU A 45 8.78 16.92 -18.50
C LEU A 45 9.57 17.18 -17.19
N CYS A 46 9.26 16.43 -16.13
CA CYS A 46 9.94 16.41 -14.84
C CYS A 46 10.78 15.13 -14.59
N ALA A 47 10.91 14.21 -15.55
CA ALA A 47 11.84 13.08 -15.42
C ALA A 47 13.25 13.64 -15.49
N THR A 48 13.88 13.74 -14.33
CA THR A 48 15.32 13.94 -14.27
C THR A 48 15.97 12.64 -14.74
N ASP A 49 17.03 12.73 -15.55
CA ASP A 49 17.86 11.57 -15.96
C ASP A 49 18.59 10.89 -14.76
N ARG A 50 18.26 11.29 -13.53
CA ARG A 50 18.82 10.79 -12.27
C ARG A 50 17.69 10.40 -11.30
N PRO A 51 17.91 9.36 -10.48
CA PRO A 51 16.97 8.95 -9.43
C PRO A 51 16.78 10.05 -8.38
N LEU A 52 15.61 10.06 -7.74
CA LEU A 52 15.31 10.88 -6.57
C LEU A 52 16.15 10.42 -5.38
N ARG A 53 16.98 11.30 -4.79
CA ARG A 53 17.78 10.95 -3.61
C ARG A 53 16.96 11.15 -2.34
N VAL A 54 16.73 10.08 -1.61
CA VAL A 54 15.87 10.06 -0.42
C VAL A 54 16.69 9.77 0.82
N TYR A 55 16.71 10.69 1.78
CA TYR A 55 17.21 10.38 3.12
C TYR A 55 16.08 9.74 3.92
N MET A 56 16.25 8.48 4.32
CA MET A 56 15.27 7.76 5.13
C MET A 56 15.72 7.68 6.59
N TYR A 57 14.86 8.16 7.49
CA TYR A 57 15.11 8.11 8.94
C TYR A 57 15.11 6.68 9.49
N ASP A 58 16.06 6.40 10.39
CA ASP A 58 16.19 5.12 11.09
C ASP A 58 15.26 5.02 12.30
N LEU A 59 13.96 4.87 12.03
CA LEU A 59 12.96 4.66 13.07
C LEU A 59 12.99 3.22 13.63
N PRO A 60 12.76 3.04 14.94
CA PRO A 60 12.58 1.71 15.53
C PRO A 60 11.49 0.91 14.81
N ARG A 61 11.74 -0.38 14.57
CA ARG A 61 10.83 -1.24 13.78
C ARG A 61 9.39 -1.29 14.28
N LYS A 62 9.16 -1.08 15.57
CA LYS A 62 7.82 -1.01 16.18
C LYS A 62 6.89 0.00 15.50
N PHE A 63 7.45 0.99 14.81
CA PHE A 63 6.74 2.07 14.13
C PHE A 63 6.53 1.83 12.62
N ASN A 64 7.07 0.76 12.06
CA ASN A 64 6.97 0.43 10.63
C ASN A 64 6.83 -1.06 10.36
N ALA A 65 7.81 -1.68 9.70
CA ALA A 65 7.83 -3.08 9.29
C ALA A 65 7.63 -4.04 10.47
N GLY A 66 8.02 -3.66 11.70
CA GLY A 66 7.71 -4.44 12.88
C GLY A 66 6.21 -4.59 13.14
N MET A 67 5.35 -3.70 12.64
CA MET A 67 3.89 -3.87 12.74
C MET A 67 3.35 -4.96 11.80
N MET A 68 4.11 -5.30 10.75
CA MET A 68 3.78 -6.37 9.81
C MET A 68 4.05 -7.76 10.38
N ASP A 69 4.80 -7.87 11.46
CA ASP A 69 5.20 -9.17 12.02
C ASP A 69 5.04 -9.22 13.54
N ARG A 70 4.41 -10.28 14.05
CA ARG A 70 3.98 -10.35 15.46
C ARG A 70 5.16 -10.58 16.42
N GLY A 71 6.25 -11.19 15.94
CA GLY A 71 7.38 -11.61 16.79
C GLY A 71 8.53 -10.60 16.89
N THR A 72 8.63 -9.64 15.96
CA THR A 72 9.79 -8.74 15.83
C THR A 72 9.50 -7.29 16.20
N SER A 73 8.24 -6.96 16.56
CA SER A 73 7.82 -5.61 16.97
C SER A 73 8.61 -5.01 18.14
N GLN A 74 9.25 -5.81 19.01
CA GLN A 74 9.89 -5.32 20.24
C GLN A 74 11.35 -4.89 20.06
N VAL A 75 11.97 -5.16 18.91
CA VAL A 75 13.38 -4.82 18.68
C VAL A 75 13.49 -3.33 18.37
N ALA A 76 14.24 -2.60 19.20
CA ALA A 76 14.46 -1.16 19.05
C ALA A 76 15.29 -0.78 17.81
N ALA A 77 15.96 -1.76 17.19
CA ALA A 77 16.77 -1.54 15.99
C ALA A 77 15.91 -1.11 14.78
N PRO A 78 16.46 -0.29 13.87
CA PRO A 78 15.84 0.04 12.59
C PRO A 78 15.65 -1.17 11.68
N ALA A 79 14.81 -1.02 10.66
CA ALA A 79 14.65 -2.06 9.65
C ALA A 79 15.80 -2.02 8.64
N THR A 80 16.35 -3.19 8.34
CA THR A 80 17.41 -3.42 7.36
C THR A 80 16.96 -4.51 6.38
N VAL A 81 17.63 -4.64 5.24
CA VAL A 81 17.40 -5.69 4.24
C VAL A 81 17.29 -7.09 4.86
N GLU A 82 18.17 -7.40 5.81
CA GLU A 82 18.24 -8.71 6.47
C GLU A 82 17.05 -9.00 7.39
N ASN A 83 16.46 -7.95 7.95
CA ASN A 83 15.48 -8.05 9.03
C ASN A 83 14.08 -7.56 8.62
N PHE A 84 13.92 -7.19 7.35
CA PHE A 84 12.66 -6.74 6.77
C PHE A 84 11.75 -7.94 6.53
N PRO A 85 10.48 -7.90 6.99
CA PRO A 85 9.58 -9.03 6.89
C PRO A 85 9.20 -9.29 5.43
N SER A 86 9.04 -10.56 5.05
CA SER A 86 8.51 -10.89 3.74
C SER A 86 7.07 -10.39 3.57
N TRP A 87 6.69 -10.05 2.33
CA TRP A 87 5.33 -9.64 2.02
C TRP A 87 4.30 -10.72 2.42
N PRO A 88 3.21 -10.37 3.13
CA PRO A 88 2.23 -11.35 3.61
C PRO A 88 1.55 -12.13 2.47
N LYS A 89 1.54 -13.46 2.60
CA LYS A 89 0.89 -14.35 1.61
C LYS A 89 -0.64 -14.39 1.75
N THR A 90 -1.18 -14.14 2.94
CA THR A 90 -2.62 -14.18 3.23
C THR A 90 -3.27 -12.81 3.07
N SER A 91 -4.57 -12.78 2.76
CA SER A 91 -5.37 -11.56 2.75
C SER A 91 -5.55 -11.00 4.17
N GLY A 92 -5.79 -9.69 4.28
CA GLY A 92 -6.06 -9.02 5.56
C GLY A 92 -5.43 -7.63 5.67
N LEU A 93 -5.47 -7.09 6.88
CA LEU A 93 -5.06 -5.71 7.21
C LEU A 93 -3.67 -5.34 6.68
N LYS A 94 -2.71 -6.26 6.81
CA LYS A 94 -1.33 -6.05 6.37
C LYS A 94 -1.20 -5.87 4.85
N ARG A 95 -2.10 -6.47 4.06
CA ARG A 95 -2.10 -6.30 2.60
C ARG A 95 -2.80 -5.04 2.11
N GLN A 96 -3.71 -4.49 2.92
CA GLN A 96 -4.44 -3.25 2.58
C GLN A 96 -3.53 -2.01 2.64
N HIS A 97 -2.45 -2.08 3.41
CA HIS A 97 -1.46 -1.01 3.58
C HIS A 97 -0.15 -1.30 2.81
N SER A 98 -0.28 -1.80 1.59
CA SER A 98 0.86 -2.24 0.77
C SER A 98 1.82 -1.11 0.39
N VAL A 99 1.31 0.11 0.23
CA VAL A 99 2.10 1.27 -0.21
C VAL A 99 3.23 1.56 0.78
N GLU A 100 2.92 1.59 2.08
CA GLU A 100 3.90 1.86 3.13
C GLU A 100 5.04 0.81 3.14
N TYR A 101 4.67 -0.46 2.94
CA TYR A 101 5.63 -1.56 2.83
C TYR A 101 6.53 -1.43 1.59
N TRP A 102 5.94 -1.24 0.40
CA TRP A 102 6.70 -1.24 -0.85
C TRP A 102 7.58 0.00 -1.00
N LEU A 103 7.14 1.16 -0.51
CA LEU A 103 7.94 2.38 -0.50
C LEU A 103 9.19 2.23 0.39
N MET A 104 9.03 1.62 1.56
CA MET A 104 10.18 1.37 2.44
C MET A 104 11.08 0.25 1.89
N ALA A 105 10.47 -0.81 1.32
CA ALA A 105 11.21 -1.90 0.71
C ALA A 105 12.06 -1.42 -0.47
N SER A 106 11.51 -0.60 -1.38
CA SER A 106 12.29 -0.06 -2.50
C SER A 106 13.51 0.68 -1.99
N LEU A 107 13.38 1.57 -1.01
CA LEU A 107 14.53 2.29 -0.45
C LEU A 107 15.53 1.43 0.33
N LEU A 108 15.16 0.22 0.75
CA LEU A 108 16.06 -0.70 1.47
C LEU A 108 16.81 -1.65 0.53
N TYR A 109 16.12 -2.20 -0.48
CA TYR A 109 16.65 -3.22 -1.38
C TYR A 109 17.35 -2.63 -2.61
N ASP A 110 17.20 -1.33 -2.86
CA ASP A 110 17.60 -0.72 -4.13
C ASP A 110 19.04 -0.19 -4.09
N GLU A 111 19.92 -0.98 -4.71
CA GLU A 111 21.28 -0.62 -5.11
C GLU A 111 21.45 -0.70 -6.64
N GLU A 112 20.36 -0.87 -7.43
CA GLU A 112 20.44 -1.16 -8.86
C GLU A 112 20.36 0.09 -9.76
N GLU A 113 21.00 -0.03 -10.93
CA GLU A 113 21.08 1.01 -11.95
C GLU A 113 19.73 1.13 -12.68
N GLY A 114 19.06 2.29 -12.57
CA GLY A 114 17.76 2.55 -13.20
C GLY A 114 16.56 2.67 -12.26
N SER A 115 16.80 2.72 -10.95
CA SER A 115 15.77 3.03 -9.95
C SER A 115 15.19 4.43 -10.10
N GLU A 116 13.91 4.61 -9.72
CA GLU A 116 13.27 5.94 -9.71
C GLU A 116 13.71 6.76 -8.49
N ALA A 117 14.07 6.08 -7.39
CA ALA A 117 14.53 6.70 -6.15
C ALA A 117 15.60 5.84 -5.48
N ILE A 118 16.64 6.50 -4.94
CA ILE A 118 17.73 5.85 -4.20
C ILE A 118 17.80 6.37 -2.77
N ARG A 119 18.14 5.49 -1.83
CA ARG A 119 18.39 5.89 -0.45
C ARG A 119 19.79 6.51 -0.34
N VAL A 120 19.89 7.69 0.28
CA VAL A 120 21.16 8.32 0.64
C VAL A 120 21.37 8.29 2.15
N SER A 121 22.62 8.13 2.57
CA SER A 121 23.01 8.12 4.00
C SER A 121 23.31 9.51 4.54
N ASP A 122 23.65 10.47 3.68
CA ASP A 122 23.93 11.85 4.04
C ASP A 122 22.69 12.72 3.77
N PRO A 123 22.09 13.37 4.79
CA PRO A 123 20.94 14.22 4.60
C PRO A 123 21.23 15.46 3.75
N GLU A 124 22.48 15.96 3.70
CA GLU A 124 22.85 17.10 2.85
C GLU A 124 22.81 16.75 1.35
N MET A 125 22.90 15.46 1.04
CA MET A 125 22.86 14.94 -0.33
C MET A 125 21.45 14.56 -0.80
N ALA A 126 20.45 14.72 0.07
CA ALA A 126 19.08 14.31 -0.19
C ALA A 126 18.28 15.39 -0.94
N ASP A 127 17.48 14.95 -1.92
CA ASP A 127 16.49 15.80 -2.56
C ASP A 127 15.17 15.81 -1.75
N THR A 128 14.92 14.76 -0.94
CA THR A 128 13.77 14.68 -0.05
C THR A 128 14.04 13.80 1.19
N PHE A 129 13.20 13.96 2.20
CA PHE A 129 13.25 13.22 3.45
C PHE A 129 12.04 12.28 3.56
N PHE A 130 12.31 11.02 3.87
CA PHE A 130 11.28 10.01 4.14
C PHE A 130 11.32 9.59 5.61
N VAL A 131 10.19 9.76 6.29
CA VAL A 131 9.96 9.27 7.65
C VAL A 131 9.15 7.97 7.52
N PRO A 132 9.77 6.78 7.67
CA PRO A 132 9.09 5.51 7.43
C PRO A 132 8.20 5.15 8.62
N PHE A 133 7.10 5.87 8.82
CA PHE A 133 6.07 5.58 9.82
C PHE A 133 4.85 4.99 9.13
N PHE A 134 4.47 3.75 9.48
CA PHE A 134 3.33 3.07 8.86
C PHE A 134 2.02 3.53 9.51
N SER A 135 1.65 4.78 9.24
CA SER A 135 0.53 5.49 9.85
C SER A 135 -0.81 4.76 9.72
N SER A 136 -1.11 4.23 8.53
CA SER A 136 -2.41 3.63 8.23
C SER A 136 -2.55 2.29 8.95
N LEU A 137 -1.46 1.51 8.98
CA LEU A 137 -1.39 0.28 9.75
C LEU A 137 -1.38 0.54 11.26
N SER A 138 -0.69 1.58 11.73
CA SER A 138 -0.66 1.98 13.14
C SER A 138 -2.04 2.37 13.63
N PHE A 139 -2.79 3.19 12.88
CA PHE A 139 -4.15 3.56 13.21
C PHE A 139 -5.04 2.32 13.37
N ASN A 140 -4.99 1.39 12.40
CA ASN A 140 -5.81 0.18 12.49
C ASN A 140 -5.38 -0.80 13.59
N LYS A 141 -4.11 -0.77 14.03
CA LYS A 141 -3.59 -1.66 15.08
C LYS A 141 -3.79 -1.10 16.48
N ASN A 142 -3.64 0.21 16.64
CA ASN A 142 -3.52 0.89 17.94
C ASN A 142 -4.67 1.90 18.20
N GLY A 143 -5.43 2.27 17.18
CA GLY A 143 -6.51 3.28 17.25
C GLY A 143 -7.83 2.76 17.80
N HIS A 144 -7.83 1.59 18.46
CA HIS A 144 -9.00 1.10 19.18
C HIS A 144 -9.24 1.95 20.44
N VAL A 145 -10.51 2.11 20.83
CA VAL A 145 -10.88 2.82 22.06
C VAL A 145 -10.21 2.14 23.24
N LYS A 146 -9.27 2.84 23.86
CA LYS A 146 -8.56 2.36 25.05
C LYS A 146 -9.45 2.60 26.28
N THR A 147 -9.27 1.79 27.32
CA THR A 147 -9.93 2.04 28.62
C THR A 147 -9.48 3.38 29.20
N ASP A 148 -10.32 4.01 30.01
CA ASP A 148 -10.17 5.40 30.50
C ASP A 148 -8.73 5.78 30.88
N ALA A 149 -8.00 4.94 31.63
CA ALA A 149 -6.62 5.24 32.04
C ALA A 149 -5.61 5.38 30.87
N GLU A 150 -5.72 4.56 29.82
CA GLU A 150 -4.85 4.64 28.64
C GLU A 150 -5.36 5.68 27.63
N ALA A 151 -6.68 5.91 27.59
CA ALA A 151 -7.29 6.97 26.79
C ALA A 151 -6.92 8.36 27.32
N ASP A 152 -6.87 8.53 28.64
CA ASP A 152 -6.45 9.78 29.29
C ASP A 152 -4.99 10.11 28.97
N ALA A 153 -4.11 9.11 28.97
CA ALA A 153 -2.72 9.28 28.57
C ALA A 153 -2.59 9.66 27.08
N ASP A 154 -3.35 9.01 26.19
CA ASP A 154 -3.36 9.34 24.76
C ASP A 154 -3.87 10.78 24.52
N ARG A 155 -4.92 11.19 25.24
CA ARG A 155 -5.51 12.53 25.19
C ARG A 155 -4.56 13.62 25.70
N GLN A 156 -3.66 13.30 26.63
CA GLN A 156 -2.64 14.24 27.11
C GLN A 156 -1.49 14.44 26.11
N LEU A 157 -1.34 13.55 25.12
CA LEU A 157 -0.26 13.59 24.12
C LEU A 157 -0.66 14.25 22.79
N GLN A 158 -1.94 14.62 22.63
CA GLN A 158 -2.51 15.30 21.46
C GLN A 158 -2.64 16.81 21.73
#